data_AF-A0A181ZAN2-F1
#
_entry.id   AF-A0A181ZAN2-F1
#
_cell.length_a   1.000
_cell.length_b   1.000
_cell.length_c   1.000
_cell.angle_alpha   90.00
_cell.angle_beta   90.00
_cell.angle_gamma   90.00
#
_symmetry.space_group_name_H-M   'P 1'
#
loop_
_entity.id
_entity.type
_entity.pdbx_description
1 polymer ?
#
loop_
_entity_poly.entity_id
_entity_poly.type
_entity_poly.pdbx_seq_one_letter_code
_entity_poly.pdbx_strand_id
1 'polypeptide(L)'
;MVFAFVCRDDGVSGRTETFTTYSAVWEAQRTDCRAQRITGTEASAQQQDAVDAAAGESTIEQLAATCAVSGTAPWTTPIESAADARTAAGLAIYCPGHPEMDHLRDAIAAYRG
;
A
#
# COMPACT_ATOMS: atom_id res chain seq x y z
N MET A 1 -7.94 -4.94 10.86
CA MET A 1 -7.68 -3.59 11.38
C MET A 1 -8.09 -2.65 10.28
N VAL A 2 -8.78 -1.58 10.63
CA VAL A 2 -9.31 -0.64 9.65
C VAL A 2 -8.50 0.65 9.68
N PHE A 3 -8.32 1.26 8.51
CA PHE A 3 -7.58 2.49 8.34
C PHE A 3 -8.46 3.55 7.67
N ALA A 4 -8.27 4.80 8.07
CA ALA A 4 -8.59 5.96 7.26
C ALA A 4 -7.31 6.43 6.55
N PHE A 5 -7.45 7.05 5.39
CA PHE A 5 -6.33 7.53 4.59
C PHE A 5 -6.36 9.04 4.55
N VAL A 6 -5.35 9.66 5.15
CA VAL A 6 -5.19 11.12 5.11
C VAL A 6 -4.22 11.44 4.00
N CYS A 7 -4.75 11.98 2.90
CA CYS A 7 -3.99 12.29 1.70
C CYS A 7 -3.71 13.79 1.64
N ARG A 8 -2.52 14.15 1.16
CA ARG A 8 -2.23 15.54 0.85
C ARG A 8 -2.86 15.90 -0.50
N ASP A 9 -3.47 17.07 -0.53
CA ASP A 9 -3.85 17.71 -1.77
C ASP A 9 -2.59 18.27 -2.43
N ASP A 10 -2.37 17.89 -3.68
CA ASP A 10 -1.29 18.35 -4.55
C ASP A 10 -1.52 19.80 -5.04
N GLY A 11 -2.67 20.39 -4.72
CA GLY A 11 -2.95 21.81 -4.92
C GLY A 11 -2.17 22.76 -3.99
N VAL A 12 -2.12 24.04 -4.38
CA VAL A 12 -1.34 25.15 -3.76
C VAL A 12 -1.61 25.36 -2.26
N SER A 13 -2.71 24.82 -1.73
CA SER A 13 -3.16 25.06 -0.35
C SER A 13 -2.66 24.07 0.72
N GLY A 14 -1.97 22.98 0.35
CA GLY A 14 -1.45 21.99 1.32
C GLY A 14 -2.53 21.38 2.22
N ARG A 15 -3.79 21.37 1.76
CA ARG A 15 -4.93 20.82 2.49
C ARG A 15 -4.81 19.31 2.55
N THR A 16 -5.37 18.72 3.60
CA THR A 16 -5.47 17.26 3.71
C THR A 16 -6.91 16.84 3.57
N GLU A 17 -7.13 15.73 2.88
CA GLU A 17 -8.44 15.10 2.71
C GLU A 17 -8.40 13.71 3.32
N THR A 18 -9.49 13.29 3.95
CA THR A 18 -9.58 11.98 4.61
C THR A 18 -10.55 11.08 3.89
N PHE A 19 -10.07 9.91 3.48
CA PHE A 19 -10.84 8.86 2.83
C PHE A 19 -10.98 7.65 3.76
N THR A 20 -12.09 6.94 3.71
CA THR A 20 -12.35 5.75 4.54
C THR A 20 -12.15 4.44 3.80
N THR A 21 -11.89 4.49 2.49
CA THR A 21 -11.61 3.33 1.63
C THR A 21 -10.48 3.67 0.66
N TYR A 22 -9.68 2.67 0.28
CA TYR A 22 -8.60 2.84 -0.71
C TYR A 22 -9.16 3.15 -2.11
N SER A 23 -10.33 2.61 -2.47
CA SER A 23 -10.92 2.83 -3.79
C SER A 23 -11.29 4.30 -4.02
N ALA A 24 -11.78 4.98 -2.99
CA ALA A 24 -12.04 6.41 -3.05
C ALA A 24 -10.74 7.23 -3.24
N VAL A 25 -9.61 6.74 -2.71
CA VAL A 25 -8.30 7.36 -2.92
C VAL A 25 -7.84 7.20 -4.37
N TRP A 26 -8.03 6.02 -4.96
CA TRP A 26 -7.72 5.76 -6.37
C TRP A 26 -8.60 6.59 -7.31
N GLU A 27 -9.89 6.70 -7.05
CA GLU A 27 -10.81 7.57 -7.81
C GLU A 27 -10.41 9.04 -7.74
N ALA A 28 -9.94 9.49 -6.57
CA ALA A 28 -9.40 10.82 -6.37
C ALA A 28 -7.94 10.99 -6.87
N GLN A 29 -7.33 9.94 -7.44
CA GLN A 29 -5.98 9.93 -8.00
C GLN A 29 -4.91 10.48 -7.04
N ARG A 30 -5.05 10.21 -5.74
CA ARG A 30 -4.07 10.68 -4.75
C ARG A 30 -2.83 9.78 -4.74
N THR A 31 -1.66 10.41 -4.60
CA THR A 31 -0.35 9.74 -4.67
C THR A 31 0.48 9.88 -3.39
N ASP A 32 0.05 10.71 -2.43
CA ASP A 32 0.70 10.88 -1.13
C ASP A 32 -0.35 10.79 -0.01
N CYS A 33 -0.40 9.63 0.65
CA CYS A 33 -1.34 9.34 1.71
C CYS A 33 -0.65 8.66 2.89
N ARG A 34 -1.17 8.92 4.09
CA ARG A 34 -0.85 8.14 5.29
C ARG A 34 -2.05 7.35 5.75
N ALA A 35 -1.82 6.12 6.22
CA ALA A 35 -2.84 5.32 6.86
C ALA A 35 -2.91 5.64 8.36
N GLN A 36 -4.12 5.91 8.84
CA GLN A 36 -4.40 6.18 10.24
C GLN A 36 -5.32 5.08 10.78
N ARG A 37 -4.86 4.37 11.82
CA ARG A 37 -5.65 3.32 12.46
C ARG A 37 -6.97 3.87 13.01
N ILE A 38 -8.05 3.16 12.72
CA ILE A 38 -9.31 3.33 13.45
C ILE A 38 -9.20 2.49 14.73
N THR A 39 -9.29 3.17 15.88
CA THR A 39 -9.16 2.56 17.20
C THR A 39 -10.22 1.47 17.43
N GLY A 40 -9.87 0.46 18.22
CA GLY A 40 -10.77 -0.66 18.54
C GLY A 40 -10.88 -1.73 17.46
N THR A 41 -10.00 -1.72 16.45
CA THR A 41 -9.96 -2.78 15.42
C THR A 41 -8.65 -3.57 15.48
N GLU A 42 -8.75 -4.89 15.43
CA GLU A 42 -7.59 -5.80 15.43
C GLU A 42 -7.21 -6.24 14.01
N ALA A 43 -5.95 -6.57 13.76
CA ALA A 43 -5.48 -7.03 12.45
C ALA A 43 -6.14 -8.36 12.06
N SER A 44 -6.64 -8.46 10.82
CA SER A 44 -7.16 -9.73 10.30
C SER A 44 -6.02 -10.71 10.01
N ALA A 45 -6.32 -12.00 9.85
CA ALA A 45 -5.33 -13.01 9.47
C ALA A 45 -4.55 -12.62 8.19
N GLN A 46 -5.26 -12.19 7.14
CA GLN A 46 -4.63 -11.69 5.91
C GLN A 46 -3.66 -10.53 6.14
N GLN A 47 -3.99 -9.61 7.06
CA GLN A 47 -3.09 -8.49 7.37
C GLN A 47 -1.87 -8.94 8.16
N GLN A 48 -2.01 -9.97 9.00
CA GLN A 48 -0.88 -10.59 9.69
C GLN A 48 0.03 -11.30 8.69
N ASP A 49 -0.54 -12.12 7.80
CA ASP A 49 0.19 -12.80 6.73
C ASP A 49 0.96 -11.82 5.84
N ALA A 50 0.37 -10.65 5.54
CA ALA A 50 1.01 -9.61 4.77
C ALA A 50 2.22 -9.00 5.49
N VAL A 51 2.11 -8.76 6.80
CA VAL A 51 3.24 -8.26 7.62
C VAL A 51 4.34 -9.32 7.73
N ASP A 52 3.96 -10.59 7.89
CA ASP A 52 4.91 -11.70 7.94
C ASP A 52 5.66 -11.86 6.61
N ALA A 53 4.96 -11.73 5.48
CA ALA A 53 5.59 -11.74 4.16
C ALA A 53 6.50 -10.53 3.91
N ALA A 54 6.14 -9.37 4.47
CA ALA A 54 7.01 -8.20 4.47
C ALA A 54 8.25 -8.38 5.37
N ALA A 55 8.26 -9.38 6.25
CA ALA A 55 9.39 -9.79 7.07
C ALA A 55 10.09 -8.62 7.80
N GLY A 56 9.29 -7.66 8.30
CA GLY A 56 9.77 -6.49 9.03
C GLY A 56 10.20 -5.30 8.16
N GLU A 57 10.23 -5.42 6.83
CA GLU A 57 10.57 -4.32 5.91
C GLU A 57 9.42 -3.30 5.77
N SER A 58 8.19 -3.72 6.10
CA SER A 58 7.02 -2.85 6.13
C SER A 58 6.10 -3.17 7.30
N THR A 59 5.62 -2.13 7.98
CA THR A 59 4.55 -2.23 8.96
C THR A 59 3.18 -2.32 8.29
N ILE A 60 2.16 -2.72 9.04
CA ILE A 60 0.78 -2.75 8.55
C ILE A 60 0.29 -1.35 8.09
N GLU A 61 0.72 -0.27 8.75
CA GLU A 61 0.43 1.11 8.31
C GLU A 61 1.07 1.44 6.97
N GLN A 62 2.32 1.03 6.77
CA GLN A 62 3.03 1.26 5.51
C GLN A 62 2.36 0.48 4.38
N LEU A 63 2.03 -0.79 4.61
CA LEU A 63 1.28 -1.59 3.63
C LEU A 63 -0.09 -0.97 3.30
N ALA A 64 -0.80 -0.48 4.32
CA ALA A 64 -2.08 0.21 4.14
C ALA A 64 -1.93 1.50 3.32
N ALA A 65 -0.97 2.35 3.67
CA ALA A 65 -0.73 3.63 3.00
C ALA A 65 -0.34 3.42 1.53
N THR A 66 0.55 2.45 1.27
CA THR A 66 0.99 2.12 -0.08
C THR A 66 -0.13 1.49 -0.91
N CYS A 67 -0.99 0.64 -0.33
CA CYS A 67 -2.19 0.12 -1.01
C CYS A 67 -3.18 1.22 -1.41
N ALA A 68 -3.21 2.34 -0.69
CA ALA A 68 -4.15 3.43 -0.98
C ALA A 68 -3.74 4.28 -2.19
N VAL A 69 -2.47 4.28 -2.59
CA VAL A 69 -1.96 5.11 -3.68
C VAL A 69 -1.66 4.29 -4.93
N SER A 70 -1.84 4.89 -6.10
CA SER A 70 -1.54 4.28 -7.40
C SER A 70 -0.65 5.18 -8.23
N GLY A 71 0.03 4.63 -9.22
CA GLY A 71 0.90 5.39 -10.13
C GLY A 71 2.28 5.70 -9.55
N THR A 72 2.60 5.16 -8.38
CA THR A 72 3.85 5.43 -7.65
C THR A 72 4.59 4.13 -7.31
N ALA A 73 5.88 4.25 -7.00
CA ALA A 73 6.63 3.14 -6.41
C ALA A 73 5.93 2.62 -5.12
N PRO A 74 5.98 1.30 -4.84
CA PRO A 74 6.63 0.26 -5.63
C PRO A 74 5.77 -0.28 -6.78
N TRP A 75 4.54 0.20 -6.95
CA TRP A 75 3.58 -0.35 -7.91
C TRP A 75 3.99 -0.19 -9.37
N THR A 76 4.77 0.83 -9.70
CA THR A 76 5.17 1.16 -11.08
C THR A 76 6.66 0.97 -11.37
N THR A 77 7.43 0.46 -10.40
CA THR A 77 8.89 0.37 -10.49
C THR A 77 9.40 -1.06 -10.40
N PRO A 78 10.54 -1.38 -11.04
CA PRO A 78 11.21 -2.66 -10.84
C PRO A 78 11.62 -2.89 -9.38
N ILE A 79 11.77 -4.17 -9.01
CA ILE A 79 12.32 -4.58 -7.72
C ILE A 79 13.83 -4.80 -7.88
N GLU A 80 14.62 -4.01 -7.17
CA GLU A 80 16.08 -4.03 -7.28
C GLU A 80 16.76 -4.64 -6.05
N SER A 81 16.01 -4.86 -4.96
CA SER A 81 16.55 -5.35 -3.71
C SER A 81 15.65 -6.40 -3.04
N ALA A 82 16.25 -7.16 -2.12
CA ALA A 82 15.50 -8.14 -1.32
C ALA A 82 14.50 -7.47 -0.36
N ALA A 83 14.79 -6.26 0.10
CA ALA A 83 13.87 -5.49 0.95
C ALA A 83 12.64 -5.06 0.16
N ASP A 84 12.82 -4.56 -1.07
CA ASP A 84 11.72 -4.22 -1.98
C ASP A 84 10.89 -5.46 -2.33
N ALA A 85 11.55 -6.61 -2.56
CA ALA A 85 10.87 -7.87 -2.84
C ALA A 85 9.97 -8.34 -1.69
N ARG A 86 10.41 -8.16 -0.44
CA ARG A 86 9.60 -8.47 0.76
C ARG A 86 8.44 -7.52 0.92
N THR A 87 8.68 -6.21 0.78
CA THR A 87 7.61 -5.21 0.80
C THR A 87 6.57 -5.50 -0.28
N ALA A 88 6.99 -5.79 -1.50
CA ALA A 88 6.12 -6.18 -2.61
C ALA A 88 5.33 -7.46 -2.31
N ALA A 89 5.95 -8.47 -1.70
CA ALA A 89 5.25 -9.69 -1.29
C ALA A 89 4.16 -9.39 -0.23
N GLY A 90 4.46 -8.53 0.74
CA GLY A 90 3.47 -8.06 1.71
C GLY A 90 2.31 -7.32 1.06
N LEU A 91 2.59 -6.43 0.10
CA LEU A 91 1.56 -5.69 -0.64
C LEU A 91 0.66 -6.61 -1.49
N ALA A 92 1.25 -7.62 -2.13
CA ALA A 92 0.50 -8.60 -2.92
C ALA A 92 -0.54 -9.36 -2.08
N ILE A 93 -0.25 -9.60 -0.80
CA ILE A 93 -1.18 -10.23 0.16
C ILE A 93 -2.14 -9.19 0.74
N TYR A 94 -1.66 -8.01 1.12
CA TYR A 94 -2.48 -6.98 1.77
C TYR A 94 -3.57 -6.44 0.84
N CYS A 95 -3.24 -6.20 -0.43
CA CYS A 95 -4.04 -5.41 -1.37
C CYS A 95 -4.31 -6.16 -2.68
N PRO A 96 -4.87 -7.38 -2.70
CA PRO A 96 -4.94 -8.22 -3.89
C PRO A 96 -5.75 -7.62 -5.06
N GLY A 97 -6.61 -6.64 -4.78
CA GLY A 97 -7.41 -5.90 -5.76
C GLY A 97 -6.80 -4.57 -6.21
N HIS A 98 -5.53 -4.30 -5.91
CA HIS A 98 -4.88 -3.07 -6.33
C HIS A 98 -4.89 -2.92 -7.86
N PRO A 99 -5.15 -1.73 -8.44
CA PRO A 99 -5.18 -1.53 -9.89
C PRO A 99 -3.89 -1.94 -10.60
N GLU A 100 -2.76 -1.84 -9.91
CA GLU A 100 -1.42 -2.13 -10.43
C GLU A 100 -0.87 -3.48 -9.95
N MET A 101 -1.74 -4.37 -9.47
CA MET A 101 -1.36 -5.68 -8.93
C MET A 101 -0.60 -6.54 -9.95
N ASP A 102 -1.03 -6.54 -11.22
CA ASP A 102 -0.39 -7.37 -12.24
C ASP A 102 1.06 -6.93 -12.49
N HIS A 103 1.31 -5.63 -12.56
CA HIS A 103 2.67 -5.11 -12.66
C HIS A 103 3.53 -5.48 -11.44
N LEU A 104 2.99 -5.39 -10.22
CA LEU A 104 3.71 -5.79 -9.01
C LEU A 104 4.08 -7.29 -9.05
N ARG A 105 3.15 -8.15 -9.49
CA ARG A 105 3.41 -9.59 -9.63
C ARG A 105 4.49 -9.88 -10.66
N ASP A 106 4.45 -9.19 -11.80
CA ASP A 106 5.47 -9.31 -12.84
C ASP A 106 6.85 -8.86 -12.33
N ALA A 107 6.91 -7.76 -11.58
CA ALA A 107 8.15 -7.30 -10.96
C ALA A 107 8.71 -8.31 -9.93
N ILE A 108 7.85 -8.92 -9.11
CA ILE A 108 8.25 -9.99 -8.17
C ILE A 108 8.78 -11.21 -8.92
N ALA A 109 8.11 -11.61 -10.00
CA ALA A 109 8.54 -12.74 -10.83
C ALA A 109 9.90 -12.46 -11.48
N ALA A 110 10.06 -11.29 -12.11
CA ALA A 110 11.30 -10.89 -12.76
C ALA A 110 12.50 -10.85 -11.78
N TYR A 111 12.28 -10.41 -10.54
CA TYR A 111 13.33 -10.42 -9.51
C TYR A 111 13.77 -11.83 -9.11
N ARG A 112 12.85 -12.81 -9.16
CA ARG A 112 13.12 -14.19 -8.72
C ARG A 112 13.83 -15.06 -9.76
N GLY A 113 13.85 -14.65 -11.03
CA GLY A 113 14.44 -15.40 -12.14
C GLY A 113 13.43 -16.34 -12.79
#